data_AF-A0AAW6BA04-F1
#
_entry.id   AF-A0AAW6BA04-F1
#
_cell.length_a   1.000
_cell.length_b   1.000
_cell.length_c   1.000
_cell.angle_alpha   90.00
_cell.angle_beta   90.00
_cell.angle_gamma   90.00
#
_symmetry.space_group_name_H-M   'P 1'
#
loop_
_entity.id
_entity.type
_entity.pdbx_description
1 polymer ?
#
loop_
_entity_poly.entity_id
_entity_poly.type
_entity_poly.pdbx_seq_one_letter_code
_entity_poly.pdbx_strand_id
1 'polypeptide(L)'
;MRVAHHINLVDAAKEITNKSTLAEWEKGKDNLSWCKVIALLFNIHVQPMEFLENTVSSHLYFSIQDIADAYGANNIKQLKAI
;
A
#
# COMPACT_ATOMS: atom_id res chain seq x y z
N MET A 1 -2.78 1.75 -8.44
CA MET A 1 -4.26 1.68 -8.51
C MET A 1 -4.85 2.87 -9.26
N ARG A 2 -4.82 4.11 -8.73
CA ARG A 2 -5.41 5.30 -9.41
C ARG A 2 -5.13 5.40 -10.92
N VAL A 3 -3.86 5.22 -11.32
CA VAL A 3 -3.45 5.27 -12.74
C VAL A 3 -4.16 4.20 -13.60
N ALA A 4 -4.39 3.01 -13.06
CA ALA A 4 -5.11 1.92 -13.74
C ALA A 4 -6.60 2.22 -13.91
N HIS A 5 -7.19 3.05 -13.05
CA HIS A 5 -8.57 3.54 -13.21
C HIS A 5 -8.66 4.81 -14.07
N HIS A 6 -7.53 5.28 -14.64
CA HIS A 6 -7.45 6.49 -15.46
C HIS A 6 -7.92 7.78 -14.75
N ILE A 7 -7.85 7.82 -13.42
CA ILE A 7 -8.26 8.98 -12.64
C ILE A 7 -7.06 9.90 -12.42
N ASN A 8 -7.20 11.19 -12.68
CA ASN A 8 -6.12 12.14 -12.45
C ASN A 8 -5.97 12.48 -10.94
N LEU A 9 -4.83 13.05 -10.56
CA LEU A 9 -4.56 13.38 -9.15
C LEU A 9 -5.52 14.43 -8.57
N VAL A 10 -6.04 15.35 -9.40
CA VAL A 10 -6.94 16.42 -8.93
C VAL A 10 -8.27 15.82 -8.51
N ASP A 11 -8.84 14.97 -9.35
CA ASP A 11 -10.11 14.29 -9.09
C ASP A 11 -9.99 13.33 -7.91
N ALA A 12 -8.89 12.58 -7.82
CA ALA A 12 -8.65 11.70 -6.69
C ALA A 12 -8.54 12.47 -5.36
N ALA A 13 -7.85 13.61 -5.34
CA ALA A 13 -7.63 14.41 -4.12
C ALA A 13 -8.83 15.28 -3.72
N LYS A 14 -9.81 15.44 -4.60
CA LYS A 14 -10.92 16.40 -4.47
C LYS A 14 -11.58 16.31 -3.10
N GLU A 15 -11.69 17.47 -2.44
CA GLU A 15 -12.34 17.67 -1.13
C GLU A 15 -11.70 16.92 0.06
N ILE A 16 -10.59 16.20 -0.14
CA ILE A 16 -9.92 15.41 0.91
C ILE A 16 -8.54 15.96 1.25
N THR A 17 -7.73 16.26 0.22
CA THR A 17 -6.38 16.79 0.38
C THR A 17 -5.98 17.60 -0.86
N ASN A 18 -4.79 18.19 -0.85
CA ASN A 18 -4.26 18.85 -2.03
C ASN A 18 -3.52 17.85 -2.93
N LYS A 19 -3.46 18.15 -4.24
CA LYS A 19 -2.77 17.34 -5.26
C LYS A 19 -1.33 17.00 -4.90
N SER A 20 -0.59 17.95 -4.30
CA SER A 20 0.83 17.77 -3.98
C SER A 20 1.02 16.74 -2.87
N THR A 21 0.24 16.83 -1.80
CA THR A 21 0.22 15.87 -0.69
C THR A 21 -0.14 14.47 -1.18
N LEU A 22 -1.16 14.33 -2.03
CA LEU A 22 -1.49 13.03 -2.62
C LEU A 22 -0.33 12.49 -3.47
N ALA A 23 0.30 13.34 -4.28
CA ALA A 23 1.43 12.93 -5.13
C ALA A 23 2.67 12.50 -4.34
N GLU A 24 2.96 13.15 -3.20
CA GLU A 24 4.06 12.75 -2.33
C GLU A 24 3.73 11.50 -1.51
N TRP A 25 2.47 11.34 -1.07
CA TRP A 25 2.01 10.12 -0.44
C TRP A 25 2.09 8.90 -1.37
N GLU A 26 1.67 9.03 -2.64
CA GLU A 26 1.81 7.95 -3.65
C GLU A 26 3.27 7.53 -3.88
N LYS A 27 4.25 8.41 -3.56
CA LYS A 27 5.68 8.12 -3.65
C LYS A 27 6.29 7.62 -2.32
N GLY A 28 5.48 7.47 -1.27
CA GLY A 28 5.94 7.09 0.07
C GLY A 28 6.70 8.17 0.82
N LYS A 29 6.51 9.46 0.47
CA LYS A 29 7.23 10.61 1.04
C LYS A 29 6.41 11.45 2.03
N ASP A 30 5.14 11.10 2.21
CA ASP A 30 4.22 11.77 3.13
C ASP A 30 3.38 10.72 3.87
N ASN A 31 2.77 11.09 4.99
CA ASN A 31 1.94 10.20 5.79
C ASN A 31 0.50 10.72 5.88
N LEU A 32 -0.40 10.12 5.10
CA LEU A 32 -1.83 10.39 5.18
C LEU A 32 -2.45 9.57 6.32
N SER A 33 -3.33 10.21 7.09
CA SER A 33 -4.14 9.48 8.06
C SER A 33 -5.02 8.46 7.36
N TRP A 34 -5.28 7.33 8.04
CA TRP A 34 -6.07 6.25 7.46
C TRP A 34 -7.46 6.71 7.00
N CYS A 35 -8.13 7.59 7.75
CA CYS A 35 -9.43 8.15 7.33
C CYS A 35 -9.35 8.90 5.99
N LYS A 36 -8.25 9.61 5.72
CA LYS A 36 -8.03 10.27 4.42
C LYS A 36 -7.77 9.25 3.32
N VAL A 37 -7.00 8.20 3.60
CA VAL A 37 -6.75 7.11 2.64
C VAL A 37 -8.08 6.47 2.23
N ILE A 38 -8.94 6.11 3.19
CA ILE A 38 -10.27 5.55 2.91
C ILE A 38 -11.10 6.50 2.03
N ALA A 39 -11.14 7.80 2.35
CA ALA A 39 -11.85 8.78 1.54
C ALA A 39 -11.31 8.84 0.09
N LEU A 40 -9.98 8.76 -0.09
CA LEU A 40 -9.35 8.79 -1.41
C LEU A 40 -9.73 7.56 -2.24
N LEU A 41 -9.85 6.38 -1.60
CA LEU A 41 -10.29 5.15 -2.26
C LEU A 41 -11.69 5.28 -2.85
N PHE A 42 -12.61 5.95 -2.13
CA PHE A 42 -13.95 6.24 -2.65
C PHE A 42 -13.91 7.12 -3.89
N ASN A 43 -13.06 8.16 -3.92
CA ASN A 43 -12.88 9.01 -5.10
C ASN A 43 -12.33 8.28 -6.32
N ILE A 44 -11.63 7.15 -6.12
CA ILE A 44 -11.12 6.32 -7.20
C ILE A 44 -11.90 5.03 -7.44
N HIS A 45 -13.08 4.90 -6.81
CA HIS A 45 -13.95 3.73 -6.89
C HIS A 45 -13.29 2.40 -6.51
N VAL A 46 -12.31 2.44 -5.61
CA VAL A 46 -11.64 1.24 -5.07
C VAL A 46 -12.25 0.94 -3.70
N GLN A 47 -12.60 -0.33 -3.47
CA GLN A 47 -13.07 -0.73 -2.15
C GLN A 47 -11.90 -0.84 -1.17
N PRO A 48 -12.06 -0.44 0.11
CA PRO A 48 -11.00 -0.57 1.10
C PRO A 48 -10.41 -1.99 1.22
N MET A 49 -11.25 -3.03 1.11
CA MET A 49 -10.80 -4.42 1.16
C MET A 49 -9.91 -4.77 -0.03
N GLU A 50 -10.29 -4.40 -1.26
CA GLU A 50 -9.48 -4.59 -2.46
C GLU A 50 -8.12 -3.88 -2.34
N PHE A 51 -8.11 -2.67 -1.78
CA PHE A 51 -6.87 -1.94 -1.51
C PHE A 51 -5.96 -2.71 -0.56
N LEU A 52 -6.51 -3.20 0.56
CA LEU A 52 -5.76 -3.96 1.55
C LEU A 52 -5.27 -5.30 1.00
N GLU A 53 -6.09 -6.03 0.25
CA GLU A 53 -5.69 -7.32 -0.34
C GLU A 53 -4.47 -7.15 -1.25
N ASN A 54 -4.44 -6.11 -2.06
CA ASN A 54 -3.33 -5.87 -2.98
C ASN A 54 -2.07 -5.31 -2.29
N THR A 55 -2.22 -4.51 -1.22
CA THR A 55 -1.10 -3.81 -0.58
C THR A 55 -0.55 -4.54 0.64
N VAL A 56 -1.42 -5.09 1.48
CA VAL A 56 -1.06 -5.77 2.73
C VAL A 56 -0.70 -7.23 2.46
N SER A 57 -1.45 -7.94 1.60
CA SER A 57 -1.11 -9.35 1.31
C SER A 57 0.23 -9.45 0.61
N SER A 58 0.57 -8.53 -0.29
CA SER A 58 1.87 -8.51 -0.96
C SER A 58 3.01 -8.23 0.01
N HIS A 59 2.87 -7.20 0.87
CA HIS A 59 3.91 -6.90 1.85
C HIS A 59 4.08 -8.02 2.88
N LEU A 60 2.99 -8.56 3.44
CA LEU A 60 3.07 -9.70 4.34
C LEU A 60 3.67 -10.90 3.63
N TYR A 61 3.21 -11.24 2.43
CA TYR A 61 3.76 -12.34 1.63
C TYR A 61 5.28 -12.22 1.48
N PHE A 62 5.79 -11.07 1.04
CA PHE A 62 7.23 -10.85 0.90
C PHE A 62 7.97 -10.87 2.25
N SER A 63 7.40 -10.29 3.30
CA SER A 63 8.02 -10.30 4.64
C SER A 63 8.10 -11.69 5.26
N ILE A 64 7.15 -12.58 4.95
CA ILE A 64 7.12 -13.95 5.48
C ILE A 64 7.89 -14.90 4.55
N GLN A 65 8.09 -14.54 3.27
CA GLN A 65 8.82 -15.37 2.30
C GLN A 65 10.25 -15.65 2.77
N ASP A 66 10.97 -14.64 3.27
CA ASP A 66 12.34 -14.83 3.77
C ASP A 66 12.39 -15.80 4.96
N ILE A 67 11.35 -15.80 5.81
CA ILE A 67 11.20 -16.76 6.91
C ILE A 67 10.90 -18.15 6.36
N ALA A 68 9.96 -18.26 5.42
CA ALA A 68 9.55 -19.52 4.81
C ALA A 68 10.71 -20.20 4.07
N ASP A 69 11.51 -19.44 3.32
CA ASP A 69 12.67 -19.93 2.59
C ASP A 69 13.77 -20.39 3.54
N ALA A 70 14.07 -19.59 4.57
CA ALA A 70 15.07 -19.94 5.57
C ALA A 70 14.63 -21.18 6.39
N TYR A 71 13.34 -21.32 6.68
CA TYR A 71 12.79 -22.49 7.35
C TYR A 71 12.85 -23.74 6.46
N GLY A 72 12.43 -23.65 5.20
CA GLY A 72 12.47 -24.75 4.23
C GLY A 72 13.89 -25.23 3.93
N ALA A 73 14.87 -24.32 3.90
CA ALA A 73 16.29 -24.63 3.74
C ALA A 73 16.97 -25.09 5.04
N ASN A 74 16.24 -25.13 6.16
CA ASN A 74 16.77 -25.40 7.50
C ASN A 74 17.96 -24.48 7.89
N ASN A 75 17.93 -23.24 7.38
CA ASN A 75 18.97 -22.23 7.58
C ASN A 75 18.76 -21.50 8.91
N ILE A 76 19.09 -22.21 10.00
CA ILE A 76 18.94 -21.75 11.39
C ILE A 76 19.65 -20.40 11.64
N LYS A 77 20.77 -20.14 10.93
CA LYS A 77 21.53 -18.89 11.10
C LYS A 77 20.74 -17.69 10.57
N GLN A 78 20.11 -17.83 9.40
CA GLN A 78 19.29 -16.79 8.80
C GLN A 78 18.00 -16.57 9.60
N LEU A 79 17.35 -17.65 10.07
CA LEU A 79 16.17 -17.54 10.92
C LEU A 79 16.41 -16.78 12.23
N LYS A 80 17.63 -16.82 12.79
CA LYS A 80 17.99 -16.06 14.00
C LYS A 80 18.31 -14.60 13.74
N ALA A 81 18.49 -14.21 12.48
CA ALA A 81 18.89 -12.86 12.07
C ALA A 81 17.73 -12.03 11.50
N ILE A 82 16.62 -12.69 11.17
CA ILE A 82 15.31 -12.08 10.89
C ILE A 82 14.64 -11.75 12.23
#